data_AF-A0A2W6D2X4-F1
#
_entry.id   AF-A0A2W6D2X4-F1
#
_cell.length_a   1.000
_cell.length_b   1.000
_cell.length_c   1.000
_cell.angle_alpha   90.00
_cell.angle_beta   90.00
_cell.angle_gamma   90.00
#
_symmetry.space_group_name_H-M   'P 1'
#
loop_
_entity.id
_entity.type
_entity.pdbx_description
1 polymer ?
#
loop_
_entity_poly.entity_id
_entity_poly.type
_entity_poly.pdbx_seq_one_letter_code
_entity_poly.pdbx_strand_id
1 'polypeptide(L)' 'MYTVSLDDESEQQVDALPPVALAPFAELRTMLEVAPWNGDPLNKLKPDSPMRTCTFGPNDEGMTVYLSWMTNNAWTS' A
#
# COMPACT_ATOMS: atom_id res chain seq x y z
N MET A 1 -2.20 13.92 -2.91
CA MET A 1 -3.01 12.71 -3.19
C MET A 1 -2.19 11.83 -4.09
N TYR A 2 -2.03 10.56 -3.72
CA TYR A 2 -1.25 9.55 -4.43
C TYR A 2 -2.18 8.63 -5.20
N THR A 3 -1.68 8.06 -6.30
CA THR A 3 -2.40 7.03 -7.04
C THR A 3 -1.93 5.67 -6.54
N VAL A 4 -2.88 4.82 -6.13
CA VAL A 4 -2.62 3.42 -5.82
C VAL A 4 -2.96 2.58 -7.04
N SER A 5 -1.95 1.92 -7.61
CA SER A 5 -2.08 0.95 -8.69
C SER A 5 -1.68 -0.42 -8.19
N LEU A 6 -2.39 -1.45 -8.64
CA LEU A 6 -2.06 -2.84 -8.41
C LEU A 6 -1.41 -3.40 -9.67
N ASP A 7 -0.45 -4.31 -9.51
CA ASP A 7 0.00 -5.17 -10.59
C ASP A 7 -0.95 -6.38 -10.77
N ASP A 8 -0.81 -7.11 -11.88
CA ASP A 8 -1.68 -8.24 -12.23
C ASP A 8 -1.74 -9.34 -11.15
N GLU A 9 -0.65 -9.56 -10.40
CA GLU A 9 -0.63 -10.54 -9.31
C GLU A 9 -1.40 -10.00 -8.10
N SER A 10 -1.17 -8.73 -7.75
CA SER A 10 -1.89 -8.05 -6.68
C SER A 10 -3.40 -7.95 -6.95
N GLU A 11 -3.83 -7.72 -8.20
CA GLU A 11 -5.25 -7.73 -8.57
C GLU A 11 -5.89 -9.10 -8.30
N GLN A 12 -5.24 -10.18 -8.70
CA GLN A 12 -5.72 -11.54 -8.43
C GLN A 12 -5.80 -11.86 -6.94
N GLN A 13 -4.85 -11.37 -6.14
CA GLN A 13 -4.88 -11.53 -4.68
C GLN A 13 -6.06 -10.79 -4.06
N VAL A 14 -6.36 -9.58 -4.55
CA VAL A 14 -7.53 -8.79 -4.09
C VAL A 14 -8.83 -9.48 -4.48
N ASP A 15 -8.94 -10.00 -5.70
CA ASP A 15 -10.12 -10.74 -6.17
C ASP A 15 -10.35 -12.04 -5.37
N ALA A 16 -9.29 -12.65 -4.85
CA ALA A 16 -9.35 -13.84 -4.01
C ALA A 16 -9.62 -13.53 -2.52
N LEU A 17 -9.70 -12.26 -2.12
CA LEU A 17 -9.93 -11.92 -0.71
C LEU A 17 -11.28 -12.46 -0.22
N PRO A 18 -11.34 -12.97 1.01
CA PRO A 18 -12.62 -13.32 1.61
C PRO A 18 -13.47 -12.04 1.77
N PRO A 19 -14.81 -12.12 1.64
CA PRO A 19 -15.68 -10.93 1.70
C PRO A 19 -15.48 -10.05 2.94
N VAL A 20 -15.12 -10.65 4.08
CA VAL A 20 -14.85 -9.95 5.34
C VAL A 20 -13.61 -9.03 5.26
N ALA A 21 -12.67 -9.32 4.37
CA ALA A 21 -11.43 -8.55 4.21
C ALA A 21 -11.56 -7.39 3.21
N LEU A 22 -12.64 -7.34 2.41
CA LEU A 22 -12.84 -6.32 1.38
C LEU A 22 -12.96 -4.90 1.95
N ALA A 23 -13.73 -4.74 3.04
CA ALA A 23 -13.89 -3.42 3.66
C ALA A 23 -12.59 -2.92 4.32
N PRO A 24 -11.88 -3.73 5.15
CA PRO A 24 -10.57 -3.35 5.66
C PRO A 24 -9.53 -3.04 4.56
N PHE A 25 -9.55 -3.79 3.46
CA PHE A 25 -8.67 -3.50 2.31
C PHE A 25 -9.01 -2.17 1.63
N ALA A 26 -10.29 -1.83 1.48
CA ALA A 26 -10.72 -0.55 0.93
C ALA A 26 -10.31 0.66 1.80
N GLU A 27 -10.37 0.50 3.13
CA GLU A 27 -9.89 1.51 4.08
C GLU A 27 -8.37 1.70 3.97
N LEU A 28 -7.62 0.61 3.92
CA LEU A 28 -6.18 0.62 3.66
C LEU A 28 -5.85 1.37 2.35
N ARG A 29 -6.54 1.05 1.25
CA ARG A 29 -6.34 1.73 -0.04
C ARG A 29 -6.58 3.24 0.09
N THR A 30 -7.66 3.65 0.75
CA THR A 30 -7.98 5.06 1.00
C THR A 30 -6.87 5.75 1.79
N MET A 31 -6.34 5.08 2.82
CA MET A 31 -5.22 5.59 3.61
C MET A 31 -3.94 5.74 2.77
N LEU A 32 -3.64 4.79 1.88
CA LEU A 32 -2.49 4.86 0.96
C LEU A 32 -2.61 6.00 -0.07
N GLU A 33 -3.82 6.36 -0.51
CA GLU A 33 -4.04 7.51 -1.40
C GLU A 33 -3.77 8.87 -0.72
N VAL A 34 -3.85 8.91 0.62
CA VAL A 34 -3.64 10.12 1.43
C VAL A 34 -2.21 10.17 1.99
N ALA A 35 -1.76 9.11 2.62
CA ALA A 35 -0.54 9.04 3.42
C ALA A 35 0.18 7.68 3.28
N PRO A 36 0.74 7.35 2.10
CA PRO A 36 1.41 6.07 1.86
C PRO A 36 2.70 5.91 2.67
N TRP A 37 3.20 6.96 3.33
CA TRP A 37 4.38 6.86 4.18
C TRP A 37 4.07 6.35 5.59
N ASN A 38 2.78 6.21 5.96
CA ASN A 38 2.36 5.74 7.27
C ASN A 38 2.60 4.24 7.51
N GLY A 39 2.88 3.44 6.47
CA GLY A 39 3.27 2.05 6.67
C GLY A 39 4.68 1.89 7.24
N ASP A 40 4.97 0.68 7.70
CA ASP A 40 6.28 0.31 8.23
C ASP A 40 7.30 0.11 7.10
N PRO A 41 8.59 0.42 7.31
CA PRO A 41 9.63 0.04 6.36
C PRO A 41 9.72 -1.49 6.24
N LEU A 42 9.67 -2.00 5.00
CA LEU A 42 9.83 -3.45 4.76
C LEU A 42 11.18 -3.95 5.30
N ASN A 43 12.24 -3.16 5.07
CA ASN A 43 13.56 -3.42 5.60
C ASN A 43 13.87 -2.46 6.75
N LYS A 44 13.86 -2.97 7.98
CA LYS A 44 14.16 -2.18 9.20
C LYS A 44 15.57 -1.57 9.22
N LEU A 45 16.53 -2.14 8.46
CA LEU A 45 17.87 -1.59 8.31
C LEU A 45 17.95 -0.47 7.27
N LYS A 46 16.87 -0.23 6.51
CA LYS A 46 16.73 0.85 5.52
C LYS A 46 15.39 1.57 5.71
N PRO A 47 15.22 2.34 6.81
CA PRO A 47 13.94 2.96 7.18
C PRO A 47 13.42 3.97 6.14
N ASP A 48 14.34 4.60 5.40
CA ASP A 48 14.03 5.58 4.35
C ASP A 48 13.73 4.92 2.99
N SER A 49 13.71 3.59 2.93
CA SER A 49 13.35 2.85 1.72
C SER A 49 11.92 3.19 1.29
N PRO A 50 11.67 3.38 -0.02
CA PRO A 50 10.32 3.57 -0.54
C PRO A 50 9.45 2.30 -0.39
N MET A 51 10.06 1.14 -0.17
CA MET A 51 9.35 -0.13 0.02
C MET A 51 8.84 -0.26 1.46
N ARG A 52 7.52 -0.44 1.61
CA ARG A 52 6.82 -0.43 2.91
C ARG A 52 5.83 -1.57 3.03
N THR A 53 5.38 -1.81 4.24
CA THR A 53 4.33 -2.77 4.59
C THR A 53 3.23 -2.10 5.38
N CYS A 54 2.01 -2.57 5.23
CA CYS A 54 0.91 -2.17 6.10
C CYS A 54 -0.03 -3.35 6.32
N THR A 55 -0.44 -3.56 7.57
CA THR A 55 -1.44 -4.57 7.91
C THR A 55 -2.84 -3.98 7.84
N PHE A 56 -3.83 -4.84 7.62
CA PHE A 56 -5.24 -4.45 7.59
C PHE A 56 -6.11 -5.58 8.16
N GLY A 57 -7.32 -5.20 8.58
CA GLY A 57 -8.22 -6.09 9.32
C GLY A 57 -8.12 -5.88 10.83
N PRO A 58 -9.18 -6.23 11.59
CA PRO A 58 -9.26 -5.98 13.03
C PRO A 58 -8.15 -6.67 13.86
N ASN A 59 -7.54 -7.73 13.33
CA ASN A 59 -6.46 -8.46 14.00
C ASN A 59 -5.21 -8.60 13.12
N ASP A 60 -4.97 -7.63 12.22
CA ASP A 60 -3.85 -7.68 11.26
C ASP A 60 -3.88 -8.94 10.37
N GLU A 61 -5.08 -9.38 9.97
CA GLU A 61 -5.25 -10.62 9.19
C GLU A 61 -4.73 -10.51 7.75
N GLY A 62 -4.60 -9.29 7.22
CA GLY A 62 -4.05 -8.98 5.92
C GLY A 62 -2.79 -8.15 6.00
N MET A 63 -1.89 -8.29 5.03
CA MET A 63 -0.70 -7.46 4.88
C MET A 63 -0.48 -7.11 3.41
N THR A 64 -0.18 -5.85 3.14
CA THR A 64 0.28 -5.37 1.83
C THR A 64 1.76 -5.05 1.89
N VAL A 65 2.44 -5.31 0.79
CA VAL A 65 3.77 -4.78 0.49
C VAL A 65 3.62 -3.82 -0.68
N TYR A 66 4.16 -2.62 -0.57
CA TYR A 66 4.01 -1.61 -1.63
C TYR A 66 5.24 -0.72 -1.73
N LEU A 67 5.38 -0.08 -2.89
CA LEU A 67 6.40 0.92 -3.16
C LEU A 67 5.74 2.30 -3.15
N SER A 68 6.22 3.20 -2.30
CA SER A 68 5.82 4.61 -2.27
C SER A 68 6.91 5.45 -2.91
N TRP A 69 6.61 6.07 -4.05
CA TRP A 69 7.50 7.03 -4.68
C TRP A 69 6.75 8.33 -4.99
N MET A 70 7.43 9.46 -4.81
CA MET A 70 6.94 10.74 -5.32
C MET A 70 7.40 10.87 -6.77
N THR A 71 6.45 11.01 -7.70
CA THR A 71 6.76 11.48 -9.05
C THR A 71 7.12 12.97 -8.96
N ASN A 72 8.42 13.27 -8.92
CA ASN A 72 8.91 14.64 -8.92
C ASN A 72 8.67 15.24 -10.32
N ASN A 73 7.66 16.08 -10.47
CA ASN A 73 7.31 16.76 -11.73
C ASN A 73 8.25 17.93 -12.09
N ALA A 74 9.52 17.87 -11.67
CA ALA A 74 10.48 18.95 -11.82
C ALA A 74 11.31 18.94 -13.13
N TRP A 75 10.90 18.19 -14.17
CA TRP A 75 11.67 18.07 -15.43
C TRP A 75 10.86 18.32 -16.70
N THR A 76 9.89 19.24 -16.65
CA THR A 76 9.34 19.86 -17.86
C THR A 76 9.38 21.38 -17.70
N SER A 77 10.55 21.97 -17.93
CA SER A 77 10.71 23.38 -18.28
C SER A 77 11.66 23.51 -19.46
#